data_AF-A0A5S5CU32-F1
#
_entry.id   AF-A0A5S5CU32-F1
#
_cell.length_a   1.000
_cell.length_b   1.000
_cell.length_c   1.000
_cell.angle_alpha   90.00
_cell.angle_beta   90.00
_cell.angle_gamma   90.00
#
_symmetry.space_group_name_H-M   'P 1'
#
loop_
_entity.id
_entity.type
_entity.pdbx_description
1 polymer ?
#
loop_
_entity_poly.entity_id
_entity_poly.type
_entity_poly.pdbx_seq_one_letter_code
_entity_poly.pdbx_strand_id
1 'polypeptide(L)'
;MRIRKLALVAAAATLPLGLTACGGGASVDDFCEQFESIDQIAEEDADQAKGELEELADVVPEEAGDDVQEAVDLLAEDFPADGDIEGAIASGDLTEEFLTAAQAVESYGSENCAE
;
A
#
# COMPACT_ATOMS: atom_id res chain seq x y z
N MET A 1 -58.31 -24.27 5.24
CA MET A 1 -57.69 -24.90 6.43
C MET A 1 -56.41 -25.58 5.98
N ARG A 2 -55.33 -25.51 6.80
CA ARG A 2 -54.06 -26.30 6.71
C ARG A 2 -53.08 -25.81 5.62
N ILE A 3 -51.79 -25.50 5.84
CA ILE A 3 -50.81 -25.84 6.90
C ILE A 3 -49.76 -24.71 7.01
N ARG A 4 -49.44 -24.33 8.25
CA ARG A 4 -48.22 -23.63 8.65
C ARG A 4 -46.99 -24.48 8.31
N LYS A 5 -45.91 -23.88 7.79
CA LYS A 5 -44.53 -24.21 8.19
C LYS A 5 -43.56 -23.16 7.67
N LEU A 6 -42.83 -22.59 8.62
CA LEU A 6 -41.65 -21.77 8.44
C LEU A 6 -40.67 -22.50 7.51
N ALA A 7 -40.25 -21.83 6.45
CA ALA A 7 -38.97 -22.07 5.83
C ALA A 7 -38.25 -20.73 5.86
N LEU A 8 -37.54 -20.50 6.96
CA LEU A 8 -36.36 -19.64 6.99
C LEU A 8 -35.40 -20.21 5.95
N VAL A 9 -35.57 -19.79 4.69
CA VAL A 9 -34.50 -19.91 3.72
C VAL A 9 -33.60 -18.74 4.05
N ALA A 10 -32.60 -19.06 4.87
CA ALA A 10 -31.37 -18.28 4.92
C ALA A 10 -30.95 -18.07 3.48
N ALA A 11 -31.21 -16.86 2.97
CA ALA A 11 -30.51 -16.36 1.81
C ALA A 11 -29.06 -16.25 2.27
N ALA A 12 -28.33 -17.34 2.08
CA ALA A 12 -26.89 -17.32 2.07
C ALA A 12 -26.52 -16.22 1.08
N ALA A 13 -26.02 -15.11 1.61
CA ALA A 13 -25.27 -14.14 0.85
C ALA A 13 -24.01 -14.87 0.38
N THR A 14 -24.13 -15.65 -0.70
CA THR A 14 -22.99 -16.14 -1.46
C THR A 14 -22.54 -14.99 -2.35
N LEU A 15 -22.00 -13.95 -1.70
CA LEU A 15 -20.94 -13.18 -2.33
C LEU A 15 -19.74 -14.14 -2.37
N PRO A 16 -19.18 -14.46 -3.53
CA PRO A 16 -17.90 -15.16 -3.62
C PRO A 16 -16.72 -14.23 -3.25
N LEU A 17 -16.95 -13.23 -2.39
CA LEU A 17 -15.91 -12.45 -1.73
C LEU A 17 -15.35 -13.25 -0.54
N GLY A 18 -14.97 -14.49 -0.83
CA GLY A 18 -14.32 -15.35 0.14
C GLY A 18 -12.97 -14.77 0.50
N LEU A 19 -12.80 -14.48 1.79
CA LEU A 19 -11.54 -14.58 2.55
C LEU A 19 -10.63 -13.34 2.66
N THR A 20 -11.13 -12.14 2.99
CA THR A 20 -10.24 -11.07 3.48
C THR A 20 -10.25 -10.87 5.01
N ALA A 21 -10.79 -11.83 5.78
CA ALA A 21 -10.76 -11.76 7.24
C ALA A 21 -10.28 -13.06 7.88
N CYS A 22 -9.01 -13.42 7.66
CA CYS A 22 -8.32 -14.42 8.49
C CYS A 22 -6.79 -14.39 8.28
N GLY A 23 -6.09 -13.38 8.81
CA GLY A 23 -4.62 -13.41 8.97
C GLY A 23 -3.81 -13.63 7.69
N GLY A 24 -4.15 -12.93 6.61
CA GLY A 24 -3.29 -12.85 5.42
C GLY A 24 -2.15 -11.89 5.73
N GLY A 25 -0.92 -12.36 5.70
CA GLY A 25 0.23 -11.46 5.66
C GLY A 25 0.13 -10.60 4.40
N ALA A 26 0.68 -9.40 4.48
CA ALA A 26 0.96 -8.55 3.33
C ALA A 26 1.43 -9.39 2.13
N SER A 27 0.73 -9.30 1.01
CA SER A 27 1.05 -10.04 -0.21
C SER A 27 1.71 -9.14 -1.25
N VAL A 28 2.47 -9.73 -2.17
CA VAL A 28 3.07 -8.98 -3.30
C VAL A 28 1.98 -8.29 -4.13
N ASP A 29 0.82 -8.93 -4.31
CA ASP A 29 -0.31 -8.33 -5.03
C ASP A 29 -0.82 -7.07 -4.33
N ASP A 30 -0.99 -7.09 -3.00
CA ASP A 30 -1.42 -5.92 -2.22
C ASP A 30 -0.39 -4.79 -2.30
N PHE A 31 0.91 -5.13 -2.19
CA PHE A 31 1.99 -4.17 -2.39
C PHE A 31 1.96 -3.54 -3.78
N CYS A 32 1.71 -4.33 -4.82
CA CYS A 32 1.69 -3.84 -6.19
C CYS A 32 0.48 -2.94 -6.48
N GLU A 33 -0.71 -3.30 -6.00
CA GLU A 33 -1.89 -2.42 -6.09
C GLU A 33 -1.61 -1.07 -5.42
N GLN A 34 -0.96 -1.09 -4.26
CA GLN A 34 -0.64 0.12 -3.50
C GLN A 34 0.50 0.94 -4.15
N PHE A 35 1.53 0.28 -4.67
CA PHE A 35 2.63 0.91 -5.41
C PHE A 35 2.12 1.61 -6.69
N GLU A 36 1.24 0.97 -7.45
CA GLU A 36 0.61 1.56 -8.64
C GLU A 36 -0.37 2.69 -8.28
N SER A 37 -1.02 2.64 -7.12
CA SER A 37 -1.85 3.73 -6.62
C SER A 37 -1.02 4.99 -6.44
N ILE A 38 0.17 4.87 -5.83
CA ILE A 38 1.10 5.98 -5.61
C ILE A 38 1.54 6.65 -6.91
N ASP A 39 1.87 5.88 -7.96
CA ASP A 39 2.27 6.41 -9.27
C ASP A 39 1.15 7.20 -9.98
N GLN A 40 -0.11 6.93 -9.64
CA GLN A 40 -1.27 7.62 -10.20
C GLN A 40 -1.61 8.93 -9.48
N ILE A 41 -0.97 9.22 -8.34
CA ILE A 41 -1.20 10.44 -7.57
C ILE A 41 -0.50 11.60 -8.25
N ALA A 42 -1.21 12.74 -8.37
CA ALA A 42 -0.59 13.95 -8.88
C ALA A 42 0.44 14.47 -7.87
N GLU A 43 1.58 14.96 -8.34
CA GLU A 43 2.63 15.52 -7.47
C GLU A 43 2.12 16.64 -6.54
N GLU A 44 1.03 17.32 -6.90
CA GLU A 44 0.38 18.36 -6.09
C GLU A 44 -0.46 17.83 -4.91
N ASP A 45 -0.74 16.52 -4.87
CA ASP A 45 -1.54 15.84 -3.85
C ASP A 45 -0.67 15.13 -2.80
N ALA A 46 0.26 15.87 -2.21
CA ALA A 46 1.25 15.38 -1.24
C ALA A 46 0.66 14.62 -0.03
N ASP A 47 -0.48 15.10 0.49
CA ASP A 47 -1.19 14.45 1.61
C ASP A 47 -1.71 13.05 1.20
N GLN A 48 -2.14 12.89 -0.05
CA GLN A 48 -2.59 11.61 -0.58
C GLN A 48 -1.39 10.68 -0.78
N ALA A 49 -0.31 11.18 -1.38
CA ALA A 49 0.93 10.41 -1.56
C ALA A 49 1.49 9.89 -0.23
N LYS A 50 1.49 10.73 0.80
CA LYS A 50 1.89 10.32 2.16
C LYS A 50 1.00 9.22 2.73
N GLY A 51 -0.32 9.37 2.64
CA GLY A 51 -1.25 8.34 3.14
C GLY A 51 -1.07 7.01 2.42
N GLU A 52 -0.80 7.05 1.12
CA GLU A 52 -0.64 5.84 0.30
C GLU A 52 0.73 5.18 0.54
N LEU A 53 1.77 5.94 0.91
CA LEU A 53 3.04 5.41 1.42
C LEU A 53 2.89 4.76 2.80
N GLU A 54 2.09 5.35 3.70
CA GLU A 54 1.76 4.76 5.00
C GLU A 54 0.99 3.43 4.81
N GLU A 55 0.06 3.38 3.86
CA GLU A 55 -0.63 2.13 3.51
C GLU A 55 0.31 1.12 2.84
N LEU A 56 1.24 1.57 1.99
CA LEU A 56 2.28 0.71 1.39
C LEU A 56 3.14 0.03 2.46
N ALA A 57 3.49 0.75 3.53
CA ALA A 57 4.28 0.23 4.64
C ALA A 57 3.58 -0.93 5.36
N ASP A 58 2.25 -0.86 5.48
CA ASP A 58 1.43 -1.90 6.11
C ASP A 58 1.26 -3.15 5.23
N VAL A 59 1.52 -3.04 3.93
CA VAL A 59 1.36 -4.13 2.95
C VAL A 59 2.67 -4.59 2.30
N VAL A 60 3.84 -4.24 2.85
CA VAL A 60 5.11 -4.81 2.39
C VAL A 60 5.16 -6.30 2.71
N PRO A 61 5.34 -7.18 1.69
CA PRO A 61 5.33 -8.61 1.91
C PRO A 61 6.64 -9.06 2.57
N GLU A 62 6.57 -10.10 3.43
CA GLU A 62 7.76 -10.61 4.16
C GLU A 62 8.90 -11.03 3.21
N GLU A 63 8.58 -11.41 1.96
CA GLU A 63 9.56 -11.80 0.94
C GLU A 63 10.32 -10.62 0.32
N ALA A 64 9.81 -9.39 0.43
CA ALA A 64 10.53 -8.17 0.04
C ALA A 64 11.75 -7.93 0.94
N GLY A 65 11.69 -8.44 2.18
CA GLY A 65 12.73 -8.32 3.18
C GLY A 65 12.67 -7.01 3.96
N ASP A 66 13.37 -6.99 5.10
CA ASP A 66 13.40 -5.86 6.03
C ASP A 66 13.89 -4.57 5.37
N ASP A 67 14.77 -4.67 4.36
CA ASP A 67 15.32 -3.51 3.63
C ASP A 67 14.22 -2.73 2.88
N VAL A 68 13.23 -3.42 2.29
CA VAL A 68 12.12 -2.76 1.59
C VAL A 68 11.10 -2.21 2.59
N GLN A 69 10.83 -2.93 3.68
CA GLN A 69 9.98 -2.44 4.77
C GLN A 69 10.54 -1.13 5.35
N GLU A 70 11.81 -1.14 5.75
CA GLU A 70 12.48 0.03 6.33
C GLU A 70 12.52 1.20 5.32
N ALA A 71 12.69 0.90 4.03
CA ALA A 71 12.64 1.91 2.99
C ALA A 71 11.25 2.56 2.86
N VAL A 72 10.16 1.77 2.81
CA VAL A 72 8.80 2.35 2.74
C VAL A 72 8.47 3.14 4.02
N ASP A 73 8.84 2.63 5.19
CA ASP A 73 8.64 3.31 6.47
C ASP A 73 9.34 4.68 6.48
N LEU A 74 10.58 4.74 6.00
CA LEU A 74 11.35 5.97 5.90
C LEU A 74 10.72 6.95 4.91
N LEU A 75 10.25 6.46 3.76
CA LEU A 75 9.56 7.31 2.78
C LEU A 75 8.30 7.93 3.39
N ALA A 76 7.49 7.16 4.12
CA ALA A 76 6.27 7.64 4.76
C ALA A 76 6.55 8.67 5.88
N GLU A 77 7.59 8.42 6.70
CA GLU A 77 7.97 9.30 7.81
C GLU A 77 8.51 10.65 7.30
N ASP A 78 9.46 10.60 6.36
CA ASP A 78 10.20 11.76 5.88
C ASP A 78 9.54 12.46 4.69
N PHE A 79 8.41 11.95 4.16
CA PHE A 79 7.74 12.56 3.02
C PHE A 79 7.43 14.05 3.28
N PRO A 80 7.84 14.96 2.39
CA PRO A 80 7.60 16.39 2.57
C PRO A 80 6.10 16.71 2.53
N ALA A 81 5.61 17.43 3.53
CA ALA A 81 4.19 17.73 3.67
C ALA A 81 3.61 18.60 2.53
N ASP A 82 4.46 19.30 1.78
CA ASP A 82 4.11 20.08 0.60
C ASP A 82 4.42 19.36 -0.72
N GLY A 83 4.91 18.12 -0.67
CA GLY A 83 5.24 17.30 -1.83
C GLY A 83 6.47 17.77 -2.61
N ASP A 84 7.14 18.83 -2.14
CA ASP A 84 8.31 19.40 -2.82
C ASP A 84 9.59 18.61 -2.50
N ILE A 85 9.71 17.42 -3.08
CA ILE A 85 10.88 16.55 -2.92
C ILE A 85 12.16 17.25 -3.39
N GLU A 86 12.12 17.94 -4.54
CA GLU A 86 13.29 18.65 -5.06
C GLU A 86 13.75 19.79 -4.13
N GLY A 87 12.80 20.56 -3.60
CA GLY A 87 13.06 21.62 -2.62
C GLY A 87 13.56 21.08 -1.28
N ALA A 88 13.02 19.95 -0.82
CA ALA A 88 13.43 19.30 0.41
C ALA A 88 14.85 18.69 0.31
N ILE A 89 15.23 18.16 -0.86
CA ILE A 89 16.62 17.75 -1.14
C ILE A 89 17.55 18.98 -1.18
N ALA A 90 17.14 20.05 -1.86
CA ALA A 90 17.97 21.25 -2.03
C ALA A 90 18.21 22.01 -0.71
N SER A 91 17.25 21.96 0.21
CA SER A 91 17.36 22.53 1.55
C SER A 91 18.13 21.64 2.54
N GLY A 92 18.28 20.35 2.21
CA GLY A 92 18.89 19.35 3.06
C GLY A 92 17.94 18.77 4.11
N ASP A 93 16.63 19.01 3.97
CA ASP A 93 15.59 18.41 4.80
C ASP A 93 15.43 16.91 4.46
N LEU A 94 15.62 16.53 3.18
CA LEU A 94 15.74 15.13 2.76
C LEU A 94 17.20 14.70 2.64
N THR A 95 17.48 13.47 3.08
CA THR A 95 18.82 12.89 3.12
C THR A 95 19.09 11.96 1.93
N GLU A 96 20.36 11.55 1.75
CA GLU A 96 20.70 10.47 0.80
C GLU A 96 20.03 9.13 1.15
N GLU A 97 19.64 8.94 2.42
CA GLU A 97 18.93 7.76 2.91
C GLU A 97 17.51 7.71 2.32
N PHE A 98 16.81 8.85 2.25
CA PHE A 98 15.51 8.95 1.58
C PHE A 98 15.58 8.56 0.11
N LEU A 99 16.58 9.05 -0.61
CA LEU A 99 16.77 8.70 -2.03
C LEU A 99 17.10 7.22 -2.22
N THR A 100 17.88 6.65 -1.30
CA THR A 100 18.22 5.22 -1.32
C THR A 100 16.99 4.37 -1.02
N ALA A 101 16.16 4.78 -0.06
CA ALA A 101 14.88 4.15 0.27
C ALA A 101 13.92 4.21 -0.93
N ALA A 102 13.76 5.39 -1.55
CA ALA A 102 12.93 5.55 -2.76
C ALA A 102 13.35 4.57 -3.86
N GLN A 103 14.65 4.45 -4.09
CA GLN A 103 15.19 3.54 -5.10
C GLN A 103 14.99 2.06 -4.75
N ALA A 104 15.06 1.68 -3.47
CA ALA A 104 14.81 0.32 -3.03
C ALA A 104 13.35 -0.10 -3.27
N VAL A 105 12.41 0.77 -2.90
CA VAL A 105 10.97 0.57 -3.13
C VAL A 105 10.65 0.54 -4.62
N GLU A 106 11.18 1.50 -5.39
CA GLU A 106 11.01 1.56 -6.85
C GLU A 106 11.58 0.32 -7.55
N SER A 107 12.77 -0.16 -7.15
CA SER A 107 13.38 -1.37 -7.73
C SER A 107 12.51 -2.59 -7.45
N TYR A 108 12.10 -2.77 -6.18
CA TYR A 108 11.24 -3.89 -5.82
C TYR A 108 9.90 -3.85 -6.55
N GLY A 109 9.24 -2.69 -6.59
CA GLY A 109 8.00 -2.50 -7.34
C GLY A 109 8.17 -2.77 -8.83
N SER A 110 9.21 -2.25 -9.45
CA SER A 110 9.50 -2.47 -10.88
C SER A 110 9.80 -3.95 -11.22
N GLU A 111 10.44 -4.67 -10.30
CA GLU A 111 10.80 -6.09 -10.51
C GLU A 111 9.63 -7.04 -10.28
N ASN A 112 8.69 -6.69 -9.39
CA ASN A 112 7.63 -7.60 -8.93
C ASN A 112 6.22 -7.21 -9.38
N CYS A 113 5.98 -5.93 -9.70
CA CYS A 113 4.66 -5.40 -10.06
C CYS A 113 4.46 -5.19 -11.56
N ALA A 114 5.50 -5.42 -12.37
CA ALA A 114 5.40 -5.29 -13.82
C ALA A 114 4.75 -6.52 -14.47
N GLU A 115 3.42 -6.47 -14.68
CA GLU A 115 2.69 -7.29 -15.67
C GLU A 115 2.09 -6.45 -16.82
#